data_AF-A0A959NN37-F1
#
_entry.id   AF-A0A959NN37-F1
#
_cell.length_a   1.000
_cell.length_b   1.000
_cell.length_c   1.000
_cell.angle_alpha   90.00
_cell.angle_beta   90.00
_cell.angle_gamma   90.00
#
_symmetry.space_group_name_H-M   'P 1'
#
loop_
_entity.id
_entity.type
_entity.pdbx_description
1 polymer ?
#
loop_
_entity_poly.entity_id
_entity_poly.type
_entity_poly.pdbx_seq_one_letter_code
_entity_poly.pdbx_strand_id
1 'polypeptide(L)'
;MLPKQLEDKLKEKFKPDFFSNIFSETTGVCLYGEGYGVKIRKGGNYIQDDVDFILFDCLIDGWWLKRESLEDISNKFNINIVPIIGEGTLLEAIELVRNGFKSTIAQNKDYIAEGLIMKPAVEMFNRKGERIISKIKYKDFER
;
A
#
# COMPACT_ATOMS: atom_id res chain seq x y z
N MET A 1 17.45 1.57 9.33
CA MET A 1 18.07 0.86 8.20
C MET A 1 17.07 -0.19 7.72
N LEU A 2 16.89 -0.35 6.41
CA LEU A 2 15.99 -1.38 5.85
C LEU A 2 16.55 -2.78 6.16
N PRO A 3 15.71 -3.78 6.47
CA PRO A 3 16.18 -5.16 6.59
C PRO A 3 16.80 -5.63 5.28
N LYS A 4 17.99 -6.24 5.34
CA LYS A 4 18.74 -6.67 4.16
C LYS A 4 17.92 -7.53 3.18
N GLN A 5 17.14 -8.49 3.70
CA GLN A 5 16.28 -9.35 2.88
C GLN A 5 15.24 -8.54 2.07
N LEU A 6 14.68 -7.48 2.67
CA LEU A 6 13.75 -6.60 1.97
C LEU A 6 14.48 -5.76 0.93
N GLU A 7 15.66 -5.24 1.25
CA GLU A 7 16.49 -4.49 0.29
C GLU A 7 16.83 -5.32 -0.95
N ASP A 8 17.21 -6.59 -0.75
CA ASP A 8 17.54 -7.51 -1.85
C ASP A 8 16.29 -7.78 -2.73
N LYS A 9 15.13 -8.03 -2.12
CA LYS A 9 13.83 -8.16 -2.83
C LYS A 9 13.46 -6.90 -3.63
N LEU A 10 13.69 -5.73 -3.07
CA LEU A 10 13.42 -4.47 -3.76
C LEU A 10 14.35 -4.30 -4.96
N LYS A 11 15.65 -4.58 -4.83
CA LYS A 11 16.60 -4.53 -5.97
C LYS A 11 16.25 -5.51 -7.08
N GLU A 12 15.70 -6.67 -6.73
CA GLU A 12 15.24 -7.67 -7.69
C GLU A 12 14.02 -7.18 -8.48
N LYS A 13 13.02 -6.60 -7.79
CA LYS A 13 11.76 -6.11 -8.39
C LYS A 13 11.94 -4.82 -9.16
N PHE A 14 12.83 -3.95 -8.68
CA PHE A 14 12.99 -2.58 -9.14
C PHE A 14 14.32 -2.36 -9.87
N LYS A 15 14.57 -3.17 -10.91
CA LYS A 15 15.79 -3.07 -11.72
C LYS A 15 15.81 -1.76 -12.52
N PRO A 16 16.95 -1.05 -12.60
CA PRO A 16 17.06 0.22 -13.32
C PRO A 16 16.57 0.16 -14.78
N ASP A 17 16.93 -0.89 -15.52
CA ASP A 17 16.51 -1.05 -16.92
C ASP A 17 14.99 -1.16 -17.05
N PHE A 18 14.34 -1.79 -16.07
CA PHE A 18 12.90 -1.95 -16.06
C PHE A 18 12.18 -0.61 -15.81
N PHE A 19 12.73 0.22 -14.93
CA PHE A 19 12.26 1.60 -14.75
C PHE A 19 12.39 2.42 -16.02
N SER A 20 13.57 2.41 -16.65
CA SER A 20 13.81 3.16 -17.88
C SER A 20 12.88 2.75 -19.01
N ASN A 21 12.53 1.47 -19.11
CA ASN A 21 11.60 0.96 -20.13
C ASN A 21 10.14 1.36 -19.88
N ILE A 22 9.69 1.37 -18.62
CA ILE A 22 8.29 1.69 -18.28
C ILE A 22 8.05 3.20 -18.22
N PHE A 23 9.05 3.96 -17.79
CA PHE A 23 8.93 5.37 -17.44
C PHE A 23 9.81 6.27 -18.33
N SER A 24 10.07 5.83 -19.57
CA SER A 24 11.02 6.46 -20.52
C SER A 24 10.76 7.94 -20.79
N GLU A 25 9.50 8.39 -20.70
CA GLU A 25 9.09 9.76 -21.00
C GLU A 25 8.86 10.62 -19.73
N THR A 26 9.11 10.08 -18.54
CA THR A 26 8.83 10.77 -17.27
C THR A 26 10.10 11.39 -16.70
N THR A 27 9.95 12.48 -15.96
CA THR A 27 11.09 13.20 -15.35
C THR A 27 11.29 12.85 -13.89
N GLY A 28 10.22 12.47 -13.19
CA GLY A 28 10.26 12.08 -11.78
C GLY A 28 9.22 11.02 -11.47
N VAL A 29 9.68 9.89 -10.94
CA VAL A 29 8.84 8.76 -10.53
C VAL A 29 9.10 8.42 -9.07
N CYS A 30 8.04 8.34 -8.28
CA CYS A 30 8.10 7.81 -6.92
C CYS A 30 6.99 6.78 -6.72
N LEU A 31 7.39 5.54 -6.41
CA LEU A 31 6.47 4.47 -6.01
C LEU A 31 6.44 4.40 -4.49
N TYR A 32 5.24 4.44 -3.92
CA TYR A 32 5.00 4.32 -2.48
C TYR A 32 4.37 2.98 -2.18
N GLY A 33 4.99 2.26 -1.25
CA GLY A 33 4.50 0.98 -0.79
C GLY A 33 5.04 0.61 0.58
N GLU A 34 4.62 -0.54 1.06
CA GLU A 34 5.04 -1.07 2.34
C GLU A 34 5.80 -2.39 2.12
N GLY A 35 6.98 -2.49 2.75
CA GLY A 35 7.63 -3.78 2.91
C GLY A 35 6.95 -4.56 4.02
N TYR A 36 6.60 -5.81 3.80
CA TYR A 36 5.85 -6.63 4.76
C TYR A 36 6.30 -8.09 4.73
N GLY A 37 6.05 -8.82 5.83
CA GLY A 37 6.44 -10.21 5.98
C GLY A 37 7.28 -10.48 7.23
N VAL A 38 7.94 -11.64 7.25
CA VAL A 38 8.67 -12.12 8.42
C VAL A 38 9.81 -11.15 8.78
N LYS A 39 10.08 -10.97 10.07
CA LYS A 39 11.10 -10.05 10.60
C LYS A 39 10.90 -8.57 10.24
N ILE A 40 9.83 -8.22 9.53
CA ILE A 40 9.36 -6.84 9.40
C ILE A 40 8.30 -6.62 10.49
N ARG A 41 8.73 -6.04 11.63
CA ARG A 41 7.88 -5.86 12.83
C ARG A 41 7.26 -7.20 13.26
N LYS A 42 5.98 -7.21 13.68
CA LYS A 42 5.17 -8.42 13.94
C LYS A 42 4.55 -9.00 12.64
N GLY A 43 5.25 -8.88 11.52
CA GLY A 43 4.73 -9.13 10.17
C GLY A 43 4.62 -10.61 9.75
N GLY A 44 5.00 -11.56 10.60
CA GLY A 44 4.95 -13.00 10.29
C GLY A 44 3.53 -13.53 9.99
N ASN A 45 2.48 -12.81 10.41
CA ASN A 45 1.12 -13.15 10.00
C ASN A 45 0.86 -12.89 8.51
N TYR A 46 1.59 -11.94 7.91
CA TYR A 46 1.40 -11.58 6.52
C TYR A 46 2.12 -12.53 5.58
N ILE A 47 3.42 -12.75 5.80
CA ILE A 47 4.23 -13.74 5.09
C ILE A 47 5.09 -14.43 6.15
N GLN A 48 4.96 -15.76 6.26
CA GLN A 48 5.56 -16.51 7.36
C GLN A 48 7.08 -16.67 7.22
N ASP A 49 7.57 -16.88 6.00
CA ASP A 49 8.97 -17.25 5.74
C ASP A 49 9.72 -16.34 4.78
N ASP A 50 9.08 -15.25 4.32
CA ASP A 50 9.64 -14.33 3.34
C ASP A 50 9.18 -12.89 3.59
N VAL A 51 9.69 -11.96 2.79
CA VAL A 51 9.29 -10.55 2.75
C VAL A 51 8.92 -10.15 1.33
N ASP A 52 8.03 -9.19 1.20
CA ASP A 52 7.63 -8.63 -0.09
C ASP A 52 7.30 -7.14 0.04
N PHE A 53 6.96 -6.52 -1.08
CA PHE A 53 6.54 -5.14 -1.23
C PHE A 53 5.11 -5.08 -1.77
N ILE A 54 4.28 -4.22 -1.17
CA ILE A 54 2.92 -3.94 -1.65
C ILE A 54 2.76 -2.46 -1.98
N LEU A 55 2.38 -2.16 -3.21
CA LEU A 55 2.17 -0.82 -3.73
C LEU A 55 0.87 -0.22 -3.18
N PHE A 56 0.87 1.06 -2.81
CA PHE A 56 -0.36 1.79 -2.45
C PHE A 56 -0.49 3.20 -3.03
N ASP A 57 0.58 3.77 -3.58
CA ASP A 57 0.53 5.06 -4.27
C ASP A 57 1.67 5.24 -5.27
N CYS A 58 1.46 6.14 -6.24
CA CYS A 58 2.50 6.59 -7.16
C CYS A 58 2.37 8.10 -7.38
N LEU A 59 3.50 8.79 -7.39
CA LEU A 59 3.64 10.17 -7.81
C LEU A 59 4.53 10.21 -9.06
N ILE A 60 3.98 10.64 -10.19
CA ILE A 60 4.73 10.76 -11.45
C ILE A 60 4.55 12.18 -11.99
N ASP A 61 5.65 12.91 -12.19
CA ASP A 61 5.64 14.26 -12.75
C ASP A 61 4.61 15.20 -12.09
N GLY A 62 4.46 15.08 -10.77
CA GLY A 62 3.53 15.87 -9.96
C GLY A 62 2.10 15.31 -9.88
N TRP A 63 1.80 14.21 -10.56
CA TRP A 63 0.48 13.57 -10.55
C TRP A 63 0.40 12.40 -9.59
N TRP A 64 -0.53 12.48 -8.64
CA TRP A 64 -0.97 11.31 -7.88
C TRP A 64 -1.85 10.45 -8.78
N LEU A 65 -1.40 9.23 -9.03
CA LEU A 65 -2.03 8.37 -10.02
C LEU A 65 -3.36 7.79 -9.52
N LYS A 66 -4.30 7.63 -10.47
CA LYS A 66 -5.55 6.91 -10.23
C LYS A 66 -5.29 5.41 -10.06
N ARG A 67 -6.26 4.75 -9.43
CA ARG A 67 -6.20 3.30 -9.16
C ARG A 67 -5.84 2.46 -10.38
N GLU A 68 -6.46 2.72 -11.53
CA GLU A 68 -6.22 2.01 -12.79
C GLU A 68 -4.74 2.04 -13.21
N SER A 69 -4.08 3.19 -13.06
CA SER A 69 -2.66 3.35 -13.39
C SER A 69 -1.76 2.68 -12.35
N LEU A 70 -2.17 2.64 -11.08
CA LEU A 70 -1.45 1.87 -10.06
C LEU A 70 -1.50 0.37 -10.35
N GLU A 71 -2.65 -0.13 -10.79
CA GLU A 71 -2.82 -1.54 -11.18
C GLU A 71 -2.00 -1.89 -12.43
N ASP A 72 -1.97 -1.02 -13.43
CA ASP A 72 -1.11 -1.17 -14.61
C ASP A 72 0.38 -1.24 -14.22
N ILE A 73 0.85 -0.33 -13.36
CA ILE A 73 2.21 -0.38 -12.82
C ILE A 73 2.45 -1.67 -12.04
N SER A 74 1.51 -2.06 -11.17
CA SER A 74 1.60 -3.29 -10.38
C SER A 74 1.78 -4.52 -11.27
N ASN A 75 1.01 -4.60 -12.34
CA ASN A 75 1.06 -5.68 -13.32
C ASN A 75 2.38 -5.69 -14.09
N LYS A 76 2.83 -4.52 -14.58
CA LYS A 76 4.10 -4.40 -15.30
C LYS A 76 5.29 -4.82 -14.42
N PHE A 77 5.34 -4.35 -13.18
CA PHE A 77 6.41 -4.70 -12.22
C PHE A 77 6.24 -6.09 -11.59
N ASN A 78 5.13 -6.77 -11.82
CA ASN A 78 4.78 -8.02 -11.15
C ASN A 78 4.94 -7.92 -9.61
N ILE A 79 4.39 -6.85 -9.05
CA ILE A 79 4.36 -6.58 -7.60
C ILE A 79 2.92 -6.62 -7.10
N ASN A 80 2.76 -6.79 -5.79
CA ASN A 80 1.45 -6.73 -5.16
C ASN A 80 0.98 -5.27 -5.04
N ILE A 81 -0.32 -5.06 -5.05
CA ILE A 81 -0.97 -3.78 -4.77
C ILE A 81 -1.98 -3.96 -3.64
N VAL A 82 -2.13 -2.96 -2.78
CA VAL A 82 -3.13 -2.99 -1.70
C VAL A 82 -4.53 -3.21 -2.29
N PRO A 83 -5.35 -4.11 -1.72
CA PRO A 83 -6.68 -4.39 -2.23
C PRO A 83 -7.64 -3.25 -1.86
N ILE A 84 -8.64 -3.04 -2.73
CA ILE A 84 -9.80 -2.22 -2.39
C ILE A 84 -10.70 -3.07 -1.49
N ILE A 85 -10.92 -2.60 -0.26
CA ILE A 85 -11.80 -3.29 0.69
C ILE A 85 -13.27 -2.95 0.44
N GLY A 86 -13.54 -1.72 0.00
CA GLY A 86 -14.89 -1.26 -0.36
C GLY A 86 -14.93 0.25 -0.58
N GLU A 87 -16.11 0.73 -0.95
CA GLU A 87 -16.45 2.15 -1.10
C GLU A 87 -17.62 2.47 -0.18
N GLY A 88 -17.64 3.68 0.37
CA GLY A 88 -18.66 4.11 1.31
C GLY A 88 -18.27 5.36 2.08
N THR A 89 -18.97 5.59 3.18
CA THR A 89 -18.76 6.72 4.07
C THR A 89 -17.64 6.45 5.08
N LEU A 90 -17.08 7.53 5.63
CA LEU A 90 -16.10 7.43 6.72
C LEU A 90 -16.67 6.70 7.95
N LEU A 91 -17.97 6.86 8.23
CA LEU A 91 -18.63 6.22 9.38
C LEU A 91 -18.74 4.70 9.20
N GLU A 92 -19.07 4.23 8.00
CA GLU A 92 -19.09 2.79 7.71
C GLU A 92 -17.68 2.18 7.84
N ALA A 93 -16.64 2.88 7.38
CA ALA A 93 -15.26 2.45 7.55
C ALA A 93 -14.86 2.37 9.03
N ILE A 94 -15.31 3.32 9.87
CA ILE A 94 -15.09 3.31 11.32
C ILE A 94 -15.71 2.07 11.95
N GLU A 95 -16.97 1.78 11.64
CA GLU A 95 -17.66 0.62 12.22
C GLU A 95 -17.07 -0.71 11.76
N LEU A 96 -16.67 -0.81 10.48
CA LEU A 96 -15.98 -1.99 9.95
C LEU A 96 -14.65 -2.24 10.69
N VAL A 97 -13.83 -1.19 10.87
CA VAL A 97 -12.55 -1.33 11.56
C VAL A 97 -12.78 -1.63 13.05
N ARG A 98 -13.72 -0.94 13.71
CA ARG A 98 -14.05 -1.15 15.13
C ARG A 98 -14.45 -2.60 15.44
N ASN A 99 -15.23 -3.22 14.57
CA ASN A 99 -15.66 -4.61 14.74
C ASN A 99 -14.54 -5.63 14.47
N GLY A 100 -13.43 -5.19 13.86
CA GLY A 100 -12.35 -6.05 13.42
C GLY A 100 -12.74 -6.84 12.17
N PHE A 101 -11.91 -6.78 11.13
CA PHE A 101 -12.08 -7.59 9.92
C PHE A 101 -10.79 -8.34 9.60
N LYS A 102 -10.91 -9.47 8.89
CA LYS A 102 -9.75 -10.29 8.53
C LYS A 102 -8.93 -9.62 7.43
N SER A 103 -7.61 -9.66 7.56
CA SER A 103 -6.70 -9.16 6.55
C SER A 103 -6.81 -9.96 5.26
N THR A 104 -7.02 -9.28 4.14
CA THR A 104 -7.11 -9.89 2.82
C THR A 104 -5.74 -10.26 2.25
N ILE A 105 -4.67 -9.60 2.71
CA ILE A 105 -3.30 -9.81 2.25
C ILE A 105 -2.51 -10.78 3.12
N ALA A 106 -3.00 -11.11 4.32
CA ALA A 106 -2.28 -11.99 5.22
C ALA A 106 -2.37 -13.47 4.79
N GLN A 107 -1.26 -14.20 4.94
CA GLN A 107 -1.26 -15.66 4.85
C GLN A 107 -2.06 -16.29 5.99
N ASN A 108 -1.92 -15.77 7.21
CA ASN A 108 -2.78 -16.16 8.33
C ASN A 108 -4.19 -15.57 8.13
N LYS A 109 -5.16 -16.40 7.77
CA LYS A 109 -6.54 -15.99 7.47
C LYS A 109 -7.34 -15.56 8.70
N ASP A 110 -6.87 -15.90 9.89
CA ASP A 110 -7.45 -15.43 11.15
C ASP A 110 -6.89 -14.10 11.61
N TYR A 111 -5.89 -13.55 10.93
CA TYR A 111 -5.26 -12.29 11.31
C TYR A 111 -6.20 -11.10 11.09
N ILE A 112 -6.46 -10.37 12.18
CA ILE A 112 -7.23 -9.12 12.12
C ILE A 112 -6.37 -8.05 11.43
N ALA A 113 -6.93 -7.38 10.44
CA ALA A 113 -6.26 -6.29 9.74
C ALA A 113 -5.91 -5.14 10.68
N GLU A 114 -4.77 -4.48 10.45
CA GLU A 114 -4.36 -3.33 11.27
C GLU A 114 -5.39 -2.19 11.22
N GLY A 115 -6.03 -2.00 10.06
CA GLY A 115 -6.95 -0.92 9.83
C GLY A 115 -7.19 -0.67 8.35
N LEU A 116 -7.71 0.52 8.05
CA LEU A 116 -7.97 1.01 6.69
C LEU A 116 -7.29 2.36 6.46
N ILE A 117 -6.88 2.56 5.21
CA ILE A 117 -6.56 3.88 4.65
C ILE A 117 -7.69 4.20 3.68
N MET A 118 -8.25 5.41 3.78
CA MET A 118 -9.33 5.86 2.90
C MET A 118 -8.92 7.15 2.22
N LYS A 119 -9.18 7.19 0.92
CA LYS A 119 -9.08 8.38 0.08
C LYS A 119 -10.50 8.77 -0.36
N PRO A 120 -10.82 10.06 -0.52
CA PRO A 120 -12.07 10.44 -1.15
C PRO A 120 -12.14 9.92 -2.59
N ALA A 121 -13.35 9.71 -3.12
CA ALA A 121 -13.57 9.20 -4.48
C ALA A 121 -12.94 10.10 -5.57
N VAL A 122 -12.76 11.38 -5.28
CA VAL A 122 -11.99 12.33 -6.08
C VAL A 122 -10.83 12.82 -5.24
N GLU A 123 -9.61 12.84 -5.78
CA GLU A 123 -8.44 13.31 -5.04
C GLU A 123 -8.66 14.75 -4.56
N MET A 124 -8.60 14.97 -3.25
CA MET A 124 -8.82 16.28 -2.64
C MET A 124 -7.58 16.76 -1.90
N PHE A 125 -7.36 18.07 -1.95
CA PHE A 125 -6.25 18.74 -1.28
C PHE A 125 -6.77 19.85 -0.37
N ASN A 126 -6.11 20.06 0.76
CA ASN A 126 -6.38 21.23 1.59
C ASN A 126 -5.73 22.50 1.00
N ARG A 127 -5.96 23.66 1.62
CA ARG A 127 -5.41 24.94 1.15
C ARG A 127 -3.88 25.04 1.16
N LYS A 128 -3.19 24.11 1.84
CA LYS A 128 -1.73 24.00 1.85
C LYS A 128 -1.20 23.05 0.77
N GLY A 129 -2.07 22.44 -0.04
CA GLY A 129 -1.69 21.45 -1.03
C GLY A 129 -1.44 20.05 -0.45
N GLU A 130 -1.85 19.79 0.79
CA GLU A 130 -1.72 18.46 1.41
C GLU A 130 -2.93 17.60 1.03
N ARG A 131 -2.71 16.32 0.72
CA ARG A 131 -3.76 15.38 0.39
C ARG A 131 -4.68 15.10 1.57
N ILE A 132 -5.98 15.01 1.30
CA ILE A 132 -6.97 14.58 2.28
C ILE A 132 -7.01 13.05 2.26
N ILE A 133 -6.39 12.44 3.27
CA ILE A 133 -6.35 10.99 3.47
C ILE A 133 -6.72 10.71 4.93
N SER A 134 -7.55 9.70 5.15
CA SER A 134 -7.90 9.24 6.49
C SER A 134 -7.33 7.86 6.77
N LYS A 135 -7.03 7.60 8.04
CA LYS A 135 -6.61 6.27 8.51
C LYS A 135 -7.40 5.94 9.78
N ILE A 136 -7.84 4.70 9.89
CA ILE A 136 -8.48 4.17 11.09
C ILE A 136 -7.77 2.87 11.43
N LYS A 137 -7.39 2.67 12.69
CA LYS A 137 -6.70 1.45 13.13
C LYS A 137 -7.51 0.71 14.17
N TYR A 138 -7.57 -0.62 14.06
CA TYR A 138 -8.33 -1.47 14.97
C TYR A 138 -7.88 -1.29 16.42
N LYS A 139 -6.55 -1.21 16.64
CA LYS A 139 -5.94 -0.98 17.94
C LYS A 139 -6.38 0.32 18.64
N ASP A 140 -6.94 1.29 17.90
CA ASP A 140 -7.42 2.55 18.48
C ASP A 140 -8.80 2.36 19.16
N PHE A 141 -9.44 1.19 18.96
CA PHE A 141 -10.68 0.76 19.62
C PHE A 141 -10.46 -0.30 20.69
N GLU A 142 -9.33 -1.01 20.67
CA GLU A 142 -8.94 -1.94 21.72
C GLU A 142 -8.71 -1.15 23.03
N ARG A 143 -9.41 -1.54 24.09
CA ARG A 143 -9.23 -0.99 25.45
C ARG A 143 -8.38 -1.91 26.31
#